data_AF-A0A1F3Y2P9-F1
#
_entry.id   AF-A0A1F3Y2P9-F1
#
_cell.length_a   1.000
_cell.length_b   1.000
_cell.length_c   1.000
_cell.angle_alpha   90.00
_cell.angle_beta   90.00
_cell.angle_gamma   90.00
#
_symmetry.space_group_name_H-M   'P 1'
#
loop_
_entity.id
_entity.type
_entity.pdbx_description
1 polymer ?
#
loop_
_entity_poly.entity_id
_entity_poly.type
_entity_poly.pdbx_seq_one_letter_code
_entity_poly.pdbx_strand_id
1 'polypeptide(L)'
;MRVLSNFKAGRITRAGALAFAGLFYLAAIVPSAHARTVRICTSLRMLLTNLNVESAVELEMNVDRGVMALLTTKDGKLGSLLGDQSPPAWLTEWAANKHPKIKDVRKLNWDDLEGYEQKHRLLKDVSAQRRQDFFKDRTFHGLVTRRNIQMNFSEPTSFMGKDYAAGIHDIETSGFLLPVVQYRSAWDVRNFSAVELHFRAKLPSGDLSEQAWRFQAGIGTERTHQHVHITARLPLELMRENPELYAAMLADYHRRSNLLSEILGIFSGADFDAVGLGILNEFDILSDHHLYQATQYFLERGLGRTPALDDDLKMAFVGMRGSDKYDKPGLWGQEYRMINALDDEGVVKQVLNGIQWQMNNNEFGISADQIRKWRGHLPWGDVKSRVSELSYNRHTDTLIAKAPKSVLAALTDNAKAYLNKQMITKGVQRVTRLDKNKELKMLLHDWSHDTLFFDNPPFQQKILAAQVKAIKKLDAKIPSPLNIVQEFLWESGIAQAVAESMGADLKNVRRAGFGVLPGP
;
A
#
# COMPACT_ATOMS: atom_id res chain seq x y z
N MET A 1 41.05 42.53 -15.83
CA MET A 1 41.99 43.44 -16.55
C MET A 1 41.19 44.28 -17.53
N ARG A 2 41.34 45.61 -17.41
CA ARG A 2 40.92 46.69 -18.33
C ARG A 2 39.44 46.76 -18.74
N VAL A 3 38.63 47.49 -17.96
CA VAL A 3 37.96 48.76 -18.36
C VAL A 3 37.50 49.45 -17.06
N LEU A 4 38.39 50.20 -16.41
CA LEU A 4 38.03 51.17 -15.36
C LEU A 4 39.09 52.27 -15.37
N SER A 5 38.89 53.27 -16.21
CA SER A 5 39.61 54.54 -16.11
C SER A 5 38.67 55.64 -16.60
N ASN A 6 37.92 56.22 -15.66
CA ASN A 6 37.48 57.63 -15.64
C ASN A 6 36.35 57.78 -14.61
N PHE A 7 36.70 57.75 -13.33
CA PHE A 7 35.89 58.40 -12.30
C PHE A 7 36.83 59.28 -11.48
N LYS A 8 36.85 60.57 -11.83
CA LYS A 8 37.45 61.63 -11.01
C LYS A 8 36.64 61.73 -9.71
N ALA A 9 37.38 61.87 -8.61
CA ALA A 9 36.85 62.01 -7.26
C ALA A 9 35.89 63.20 -7.15
N GLY A 10 34.58 62.91 -7.15
CA GLY A 10 33.52 63.82 -6.73
C GLY A 10 32.97 63.33 -5.38
N ARG A 11 32.85 64.24 -4.41
CA ARG A 11 32.32 64.00 -3.07
C ARG A 11 31.02 63.17 -3.13
N ILE A 12 31.06 61.94 -2.63
CA ILE A 12 29.84 61.17 -2.34
C ILE A 12 29.16 61.88 -1.16
N THR A 13 28.12 62.65 -1.45
CA THR A 13 27.22 63.20 -0.43
C THR A 13 26.56 62.05 0.34
N ARG A 14 26.33 62.22 1.65
CA ARG A 14 25.67 61.23 2.54
C ARG A 14 24.40 60.59 1.96
N ALA A 15 23.68 61.27 1.06
CA ALA A 15 22.52 60.73 0.34
C ALA A 15 22.86 59.59 -0.64
N GLY A 16 24.03 59.60 -1.28
CA GLY A 16 24.47 58.54 -2.21
C GLY A 16 24.89 57.25 -1.51
N ALA A 17 25.40 57.34 -0.28
CA ALA A 17 25.76 56.17 0.53
C ALA A 17 24.51 55.43 1.07
N LEU A 18 23.42 56.16 1.36
CA LEU A 18 22.15 55.57 1.80
C LEU A 18 21.39 54.89 0.64
N ALA A 19 21.47 55.42 -0.58
CA ALA A 19 20.89 54.77 -1.76
C ALA A 19 21.62 53.48 -2.14
N PHE A 20 22.95 53.43 -1.99
CA PHE A 20 23.73 52.21 -2.24
C PHE A 20 23.54 51.15 -1.15
N ALA A 21 23.42 51.54 0.13
CA ALA A 21 23.07 50.62 1.22
C ALA A 21 21.64 50.07 1.08
N GLY A 22 20.68 50.90 0.62
CA GLY A 22 19.30 50.49 0.35
C GLY A 22 19.17 49.48 -0.80
N LEU A 23 20.00 49.62 -1.85
CA LEU A 23 20.04 48.66 -2.98
C LEU A 23 20.63 47.30 -2.59
N PHE A 24 21.61 47.25 -1.68
CA PHE A 24 22.10 45.99 -1.13
C PHE A 24 21.12 45.36 -0.12
N TYR A 25 20.38 46.16 0.64
CA TYR A 25 19.36 45.65 1.56
C TYR A 25 18.13 45.10 0.81
N LEU A 26 17.72 45.73 -0.30
CA LEU A 26 16.69 45.20 -1.20
C LEU A 26 17.16 43.95 -1.97
N ALA A 27 18.42 43.90 -2.43
CA ALA A 27 18.99 42.71 -3.06
C ALA A 27 19.18 41.52 -2.08
N ALA A 28 19.25 41.77 -0.77
CA ALA A 28 19.28 40.74 0.27
C ALA A 28 17.87 40.23 0.68
N ILE A 29 16.83 41.05 0.50
CA ILE A 29 15.44 40.69 0.86
C ILE A 29 14.68 40.06 -0.32
N VAL A 30 14.96 40.47 -1.56
CA VAL A 30 14.31 39.94 -2.79
C VAL A 30 14.51 38.43 -3.02
N PRO A 31 15.66 37.80 -2.71
CA PRO A 31 15.81 36.34 -2.81
C PRO A 31 14.84 35.60 -1.90
N SER A 32 14.48 36.19 -0.74
CA SER A 32 13.59 35.53 0.22
C SER A 32 12.12 35.59 -0.22
N ALA A 33 11.71 36.70 -0.84
CA ALA A 33 10.38 36.85 -1.42
C ALA A 33 10.23 36.02 -2.70
N HIS A 34 11.22 36.03 -3.59
CA HIS A 34 11.18 35.22 -4.82
C HIS A 34 11.26 33.73 -4.51
N ALA A 35 12.11 33.29 -3.57
CA ALA A 35 12.15 31.90 -3.12
C ALA A 35 10.85 31.48 -2.40
N ARG A 36 10.22 32.36 -1.62
CA ARG A 36 8.88 32.10 -1.04
C ARG A 36 7.81 31.99 -2.12
N THR A 37 7.77 32.92 -3.08
CA THR A 37 6.78 32.90 -4.16
C THR A 37 7.00 31.70 -5.08
N VAL A 38 8.25 31.33 -5.39
CA VAL A 38 8.56 30.10 -6.13
C VAL A 38 8.17 28.86 -5.33
N ARG A 39 8.43 28.79 -4.01
CA ARG A 39 7.94 27.70 -3.16
C ARG A 39 6.41 27.63 -3.17
N ILE A 40 5.72 28.75 -2.96
CA ILE A 40 4.25 28.81 -2.94
C ILE A 40 3.66 28.43 -4.30
N CYS A 41 4.20 28.93 -5.40
CA CYS A 41 3.75 28.60 -6.75
C CYS A 41 4.07 27.15 -7.13
N THR A 42 5.21 26.61 -6.74
CA THR A 42 5.56 25.19 -6.94
C THR A 42 4.67 24.30 -6.06
N SER A 43 4.42 24.65 -4.80
CA SER A 43 3.49 23.93 -3.92
C SER A 43 2.04 24.00 -4.43
N LEU A 44 1.57 25.14 -4.93
CA LEU A 44 0.24 25.28 -5.55
C LEU A 44 0.15 24.52 -6.87
N ARG A 45 1.17 24.58 -7.72
CA ARG A 45 1.21 23.82 -8.97
C ARG A 45 1.25 22.32 -8.69
N MET A 46 2.05 21.87 -7.71
CA MET A 46 2.07 20.47 -7.25
C MET A 46 0.72 20.05 -6.65
N LEU A 47 0.08 20.89 -5.83
CA LEU A 47 -1.29 20.65 -5.36
C LEU A 47 -2.22 20.42 -6.56
N LEU A 48 -2.22 21.32 -7.54
CA LEU A 48 -3.12 21.26 -8.70
C LEU A 48 -2.78 20.12 -9.69
N THR A 49 -1.51 19.72 -9.83
CA THR A 49 -1.10 18.64 -10.74
C THR A 49 -1.19 17.25 -10.11
N ASN A 50 -1.09 17.14 -8.77
CA ASN A 50 -1.13 15.86 -8.05
C ASN A 50 -2.53 15.48 -7.55
N LEU A 51 -3.46 16.43 -7.42
CA LEU A 51 -4.89 16.16 -7.14
C LEU A 51 -5.61 15.39 -8.27
N ASN A 52 -4.93 15.08 -9.37
CA ASN A 52 -5.51 14.42 -10.56
C ASN A 52 -5.13 12.95 -10.74
N VAL A 53 -4.42 12.35 -9.78
CA VAL A 53 -4.18 10.90 -9.81
C VAL A 53 -5.29 10.21 -9.01
N GLU A 54 -6.01 9.29 -9.65
CA GLU A 54 -7.09 8.55 -9.02
C GLU A 54 -6.51 7.49 -8.07
N SER A 55 -7.09 7.42 -6.87
CA SER A 55 -6.89 6.29 -5.96
C SER A 55 -7.85 5.16 -6.32
N ALA A 56 -7.47 3.93 -5.99
CA ALA A 56 -8.32 2.76 -6.19
C ALA A 56 -8.30 1.86 -4.96
N VAL A 57 -9.40 1.16 -4.72
CA VAL A 57 -9.54 0.10 -3.74
C VAL A 57 -10.07 -1.13 -4.47
N GLU A 58 -9.37 -2.25 -4.36
CA GLU A 58 -9.91 -3.55 -4.76
C GLU A 58 -10.70 -4.12 -3.59
N LEU A 59 -11.96 -4.45 -3.86
CA LEU A 59 -12.88 -5.08 -2.91
C LEU A 59 -12.95 -6.57 -3.24
N GLU A 60 -12.32 -7.37 -2.40
CA GLU A 60 -12.38 -8.82 -2.50
C GLU A 60 -13.53 -9.34 -1.63
N MET A 61 -14.57 -9.85 -2.28
CA MET A 61 -15.86 -10.11 -1.64
C MET A 61 -16.34 -11.52 -1.96
N ASN A 62 -16.81 -12.24 -0.95
CA ASN A 62 -17.55 -13.47 -1.17
C ASN A 62 -18.87 -13.13 -1.88
N VAL A 63 -19.29 -13.99 -2.81
CA VAL A 63 -20.56 -13.80 -3.50
C VAL A 63 -21.68 -14.13 -2.54
N ASP A 64 -22.44 -13.10 -2.14
CA ASP A 64 -23.62 -13.20 -1.30
C ASP A 64 -24.79 -12.42 -1.93
N ARG A 65 -25.87 -12.19 -1.17
CA ARG A 65 -27.05 -11.46 -1.67
C ARG A 65 -26.74 -10.00 -2.01
N GLY A 66 -25.91 -9.33 -1.22
CA GLY A 66 -25.53 -7.94 -1.43
C GLY A 66 -24.67 -7.79 -2.68
N VAL A 67 -23.63 -8.61 -2.80
CA VAL A 67 -22.81 -8.66 -4.02
C VAL A 67 -23.66 -9.01 -5.24
N MET A 68 -24.51 -10.03 -5.18
CA MET A 68 -25.35 -10.42 -6.31
C MET A 68 -26.31 -9.32 -6.78
N ALA A 69 -26.79 -8.48 -5.86
CA ALA A 69 -27.63 -7.33 -6.20
C ALA A 69 -26.87 -6.27 -7.02
N LEU A 70 -25.54 -6.17 -6.84
CA LEU A 70 -24.68 -5.30 -7.65
C LEU A 70 -24.47 -5.81 -9.07
N LEU A 71 -24.68 -7.09 -9.33
CA LEU A 71 -24.30 -7.69 -10.60
C LEU A 71 -25.45 -7.65 -11.61
N THR A 72 -25.07 -7.45 -12.86
CA THR A 72 -25.93 -7.60 -14.04
C THR A 72 -25.08 -8.05 -15.22
N THR A 73 -25.70 -8.29 -16.37
CA THR A 73 -24.98 -8.63 -17.60
C THR A 73 -24.81 -7.39 -18.49
N LYS A 74 -23.86 -7.42 -19.43
CA LYS A 74 -23.49 -6.26 -20.26
C LYS A 74 -24.67 -5.59 -20.97
N ASP A 75 -25.67 -6.37 -21.36
CA ASP A 75 -26.88 -5.93 -22.06
C ASP A 75 -28.17 -6.23 -21.28
N GLY A 76 -28.06 -6.62 -20.01
CA GLY A 76 -29.18 -7.03 -19.16
C GLY A 76 -29.79 -8.39 -19.49
N LYS A 77 -29.25 -9.13 -20.47
CA LYS A 77 -29.73 -10.46 -20.89
C LYS A 77 -28.75 -11.57 -20.56
N LEU A 78 -29.24 -12.81 -20.46
CA LEU A 78 -28.39 -13.99 -20.20
C LEU A 78 -27.44 -14.30 -21.37
N GLY A 79 -27.76 -13.86 -22.59
CA GLY A 79 -26.96 -14.11 -23.78
C GLY A 79 -25.53 -13.58 -23.70
N SER A 80 -25.33 -12.38 -23.16
CA SER A 80 -23.99 -11.80 -23.00
C SER A 80 -23.13 -12.55 -21.97
N LEU A 81 -23.76 -13.23 -21.00
CA LEU A 81 -23.10 -14.07 -20.01
C LEU A 81 -22.74 -15.46 -20.55
N LEU A 82 -23.68 -16.10 -21.24
CA LEU A 82 -23.54 -17.45 -21.78
C LEU A 82 -22.65 -17.49 -23.02
N GLY A 83 -22.71 -16.48 -23.89
CA GLY A 83 -22.07 -16.51 -25.20
C GLY A 83 -22.46 -17.77 -25.98
N ASP A 84 -21.46 -18.46 -26.51
CA ASP A 84 -21.64 -19.70 -27.29
C ASP A 84 -21.76 -20.96 -26.43
N GLN A 85 -21.64 -20.85 -25.11
CA GLN A 85 -21.72 -22.01 -24.20
C GLN A 85 -23.13 -22.60 -24.16
N SER A 86 -23.23 -23.93 -24.07
CA SER A 86 -24.52 -24.60 -23.89
C SER A 86 -25.16 -24.18 -22.57
N PRO A 87 -26.41 -23.68 -22.56
CA PRO A 87 -27.09 -23.36 -21.31
C PRO A 87 -27.23 -24.60 -20.41
N PRO A 88 -27.13 -24.45 -19.08
CA PRO A 88 -27.38 -25.56 -18.16
C PRO A 88 -28.79 -26.15 -18.34
N ALA A 89 -28.93 -27.47 -18.19
CA ALA A 89 -30.21 -28.16 -18.38
C ALA A 89 -31.32 -27.57 -17.49
N TRP A 90 -31.02 -27.32 -16.22
CA TRP A 90 -31.98 -26.74 -15.27
C TRP A 90 -32.50 -25.36 -15.71
N LEU A 91 -31.65 -24.54 -16.35
CA LEU A 91 -32.05 -23.20 -16.82
C LEU A 91 -33.01 -23.33 -18.00
N THR A 92 -32.75 -24.28 -18.89
CA THR A 92 -33.62 -24.58 -20.04
C THR A 92 -34.98 -25.12 -19.59
N GLU A 93 -34.99 -26.05 -18.65
CA GLU A 93 -36.22 -26.61 -18.05
C GLU A 93 -37.02 -25.55 -17.29
N TRP A 94 -36.34 -24.76 -16.45
CA TRP A 94 -36.95 -23.65 -15.72
C TRP A 94 -37.58 -22.63 -16.67
N ALA A 95 -36.85 -22.22 -17.73
CA ALA A 95 -37.33 -21.26 -18.70
C ALA A 95 -38.51 -21.78 -19.52
N ALA A 96 -38.51 -23.07 -19.90
CA ALA A 96 -39.63 -23.69 -20.59
C ALA A 96 -40.91 -23.66 -19.74
N ASN A 97 -40.78 -23.84 -18.43
CA ASN A 97 -41.91 -23.82 -17.50
C ASN A 97 -42.38 -22.40 -17.14
N LYS A 98 -41.46 -21.47 -16.85
CA LYS A 98 -41.78 -20.11 -16.38
C LYS A 98 -42.00 -19.11 -17.52
N HIS A 99 -41.32 -19.29 -18.64
CA HIS A 99 -41.34 -18.41 -19.81
C HIS A 99 -41.57 -19.20 -21.11
N PRO A 100 -42.68 -19.92 -21.27
CA PRO A 100 -42.89 -20.87 -22.38
C PRO A 100 -42.84 -20.24 -23.79
N LYS A 101 -42.98 -18.92 -23.90
CA LYS A 101 -42.86 -18.18 -25.17
C LYS A 101 -41.40 -17.92 -25.58
N ILE A 102 -40.46 -18.01 -24.64
CA ILE A 102 -39.04 -17.75 -24.86
C ILE A 102 -38.36 -19.09 -25.19
N LYS A 103 -38.14 -19.33 -26.49
CA LYS A 103 -37.51 -20.57 -26.98
C LYS A 103 -36.00 -20.63 -26.78
N ASP A 104 -35.36 -19.47 -26.63
CA ASP A 104 -33.92 -19.35 -26.44
C ASP A 104 -33.66 -18.59 -25.13
N VAL A 105 -33.11 -19.31 -24.14
CA VAL A 105 -32.85 -18.78 -22.80
C VAL A 105 -31.88 -17.59 -22.80
N ARG A 106 -31.07 -17.42 -23.85
CA ARG A 106 -30.18 -16.26 -23.99
C ARG A 106 -30.93 -14.94 -24.10
N LYS A 107 -32.21 -14.97 -24.49
CA LYS A 107 -33.06 -13.79 -24.61
C LYS A 107 -33.73 -13.39 -23.30
N LEU A 108 -33.66 -14.23 -22.26
CA LEU A 108 -34.14 -13.90 -20.93
C LEU A 108 -33.32 -12.74 -20.35
N ASN A 109 -33.98 -11.91 -19.55
CA ASN A 109 -33.30 -10.89 -18.80
C ASN A 109 -32.59 -11.52 -17.60
N TRP A 110 -31.47 -10.91 -17.18
CA TRP A 110 -30.78 -11.28 -15.95
C TRP A 110 -31.71 -11.23 -14.73
N ASP A 111 -32.61 -10.26 -14.70
CA ASP A 111 -33.56 -10.06 -13.61
C ASP A 111 -34.81 -10.93 -13.68
N ASP A 112 -34.96 -11.75 -14.73
CA ASP A 112 -35.99 -12.80 -14.75
C ASP A 112 -35.60 -13.98 -13.83
N LEU A 113 -34.30 -14.15 -13.51
CA LEU A 113 -33.84 -15.18 -12.57
C LEU A 113 -34.26 -14.83 -11.14
N GLU A 114 -34.94 -15.78 -10.48
CA GLU A 114 -35.53 -15.61 -9.16
C GLU A 114 -34.44 -15.71 -8.07
N GLY A 115 -34.11 -14.55 -7.49
CA GLY A 115 -33.30 -14.44 -6.29
C GLY A 115 -31.82 -14.81 -6.46
N TYR A 116 -31.14 -14.89 -5.31
CA TYR A 116 -29.70 -15.15 -5.24
C TYR A 116 -29.33 -16.56 -5.74
N GLU A 117 -30.09 -17.58 -5.34
CA GLU A 117 -29.74 -19.00 -5.59
C GLU A 117 -29.65 -19.33 -7.08
N GLN A 118 -30.61 -18.88 -7.90
CA GLN A 118 -30.62 -19.16 -9.35
C GLN A 118 -29.49 -18.41 -10.06
N LYS A 119 -29.30 -17.13 -9.71
CA LYS A 119 -28.21 -16.31 -10.27
C LYS A 119 -26.84 -16.88 -9.90
N HIS A 120 -26.63 -17.28 -8.64
CA HIS A 120 -25.37 -17.86 -8.19
C HIS A 120 -25.10 -19.22 -8.85
N ARG A 121 -26.12 -20.08 -8.93
CA ARG A 121 -26.02 -21.37 -9.62
C ARG A 121 -25.61 -21.20 -11.09
N LEU A 122 -26.23 -20.25 -11.80
CA LEU A 122 -25.88 -19.97 -13.20
C LEU A 122 -24.43 -19.51 -13.34
N LEU A 123 -23.96 -18.61 -12.47
CA LEU A 123 -22.57 -18.13 -12.52
C LEU A 123 -21.57 -19.24 -12.22
N LYS A 124 -21.88 -20.16 -11.29
CA LYS A 124 -21.07 -21.35 -11.05
C LYS A 124 -20.99 -22.26 -12.26
N ASP A 125 -22.12 -22.54 -12.91
CA ASP A 125 -22.17 -23.39 -14.10
C ASP A 125 -21.40 -22.77 -15.28
N VAL A 126 -21.54 -21.46 -15.48
CA VAL A 126 -20.79 -20.71 -16.52
C VAL A 126 -19.29 -20.74 -16.22
N SER A 127 -18.88 -20.48 -14.98
CA SER A 127 -17.48 -20.59 -14.55
C SER A 127 -16.91 -21.98 -14.78
N ALA A 128 -17.62 -23.04 -14.40
CA ALA A 128 -17.17 -24.43 -14.54
C ALA A 128 -16.92 -24.83 -15.99
N GLN A 129 -17.62 -24.20 -16.95
CA GLN A 129 -17.43 -24.44 -18.39
C GLN A 129 -16.29 -23.61 -18.99
N ARG A 130 -15.87 -22.52 -18.34
CA ARG A 130 -14.80 -21.64 -18.85
C ARG A 130 -13.42 -22.27 -18.61
N ARG A 131 -12.59 -22.27 -19.66
CA ARG A 131 -11.17 -22.65 -19.60
C ARG A 131 -10.26 -21.42 -19.55
N GLN A 132 -10.61 -20.47 -18.68
CA GLN A 132 -9.85 -19.23 -18.52
C GLN A 132 -8.62 -19.46 -17.63
N ASP A 133 -7.52 -18.80 -17.97
CA ASP A 133 -6.31 -18.76 -17.14
C ASP A 133 -6.32 -17.48 -16.31
N PHE A 134 -6.44 -17.63 -14.99
CA PHE A 134 -6.53 -16.53 -14.04
C PHE A 134 -5.39 -15.52 -14.17
N PHE A 135 -4.17 -15.98 -14.44
CA PHE A 135 -2.99 -15.11 -14.48
C PHE A 135 -2.88 -14.36 -15.81
N LYS A 136 -3.66 -14.74 -16.83
CA LYS A 136 -3.75 -14.02 -18.10
C LYS A 136 -4.93 -13.08 -18.15
N ASP A 137 -6.07 -13.51 -17.62
CA ASP A 137 -7.29 -12.72 -17.58
C ASP A 137 -8.11 -13.12 -16.36
N ARG A 138 -8.45 -12.13 -15.53
CA ARG A 138 -9.27 -12.30 -14.33
C ARG A 138 -10.72 -11.93 -14.55
N THR A 139 -11.07 -11.38 -15.72
CA THR A 139 -12.39 -10.83 -15.99
C THR A 139 -13.44 -11.92 -16.08
N PHE A 140 -14.58 -11.76 -15.42
CA PHE A 140 -15.77 -12.54 -15.70
C PHE A 140 -16.48 -11.96 -16.94
N HIS A 141 -16.13 -12.47 -18.12
CA HIS A 141 -16.75 -11.99 -19.38
C HIS A 141 -18.27 -12.05 -19.36
N GLY A 142 -18.92 -10.98 -19.80
CA GLY A 142 -20.38 -10.88 -19.88
C GLY A 142 -21.08 -10.37 -18.62
N LEU A 143 -20.39 -10.39 -17.47
CA LEU A 143 -20.88 -9.89 -16.19
C LEU A 143 -20.27 -8.52 -15.89
N VAL A 144 -21.08 -7.61 -15.36
CA VAL A 144 -20.70 -6.23 -15.01
C VAL A 144 -21.40 -5.80 -13.72
N THR A 145 -20.92 -4.72 -13.11
CA THR A 145 -21.64 -4.04 -12.03
C THR A 145 -22.77 -3.18 -12.60
N ARG A 146 -23.87 -3.05 -11.84
CA ARG A 146 -24.99 -2.18 -12.19
C ARG A 146 -24.59 -0.71 -12.05
N ARG A 147 -25.15 0.12 -12.93
CA ARG A 147 -25.00 1.59 -12.88
C ARG A 147 -25.81 2.24 -11.76
N ASN A 148 -26.95 1.65 -11.41
CA ASN A 148 -27.79 2.10 -10.31
C ASN A 148 -28.01 0.92 -9.36
N ILE A 149 -27.79 1.15 -8.08
CA ILE A 149 -27.95 0.16 -7.02
C ILE A 149 -28.74 0.77 -5.87
N GLN A 150 -29.36 -0.09 -5.06
CA GLN A 150 -29.94 0.33 -3.80
C GLN A 150 -28.92 0.13 -2.69
N MET A 151 -28.69 1.19 -1.91
CA MET A 151 -27.90 1.12 -0.68
C MET A 151 -28.77 1.53 0.50
N ASN A 152 -28.62 0.83 1.62
CA ASN A 152 -29.30 1.13 2.87
C ASN A 152 -28.32 1.69 3.89
N PHE A 153 -28.56 2.92 4.35
CA PHE A 153 -27.78 3.54 5.42
C PHE A 153 -28.57 3.47 6.73
N SER A 154 -28.00 2.84 7.77
CA SER A 154 -28.65 2.72 9.09
C SER A 154 -28.76 4.06 9.82
N GLU A 155 -27.93 5.03 9.46
CA GLU A 155 -27.86 6.36 10.03
C GLU A 155 -27.54 7.40 8.94
N PRO A 156 -27.75 8.71 9.20
CA PRO A 156 -27.33 9.75 8.26
C PRO A 156 -25.85 9.59 7.90
N THR A 157 -25.56 9.42 6.61
CA THR A 157 -24.24 9.03 6.12
C THR A 157 -23.80 9.96 4.99
N SER A 158 -22.58 10.49 5.08
CA SER A 158 -21.92 11.14 3.94
C SER A 158 -21.22 10.07 3.10
N PHE A 159 -21.63 9.93 1.84
CA PHE A 159 -21.07 8.96 0.91
C PHE A 159 -20.72 9.62 -0.42
N MET A 160 -19.46 9.49 -0.83
CA MET A 160 -18.95 10.04 -2.10
C MET A 160 -19.26 11.53 -2.30
N GLY A 161 -19.16 12.32 -1.23
CA GLY A 161 -19.39 13.77 -1.24
C GLY A 161 -20.85 14.21 -1.24
N LYS A 162 -21.80 13.29 -1.00
CA LYS A 162 -23.22 13.59 -0.82
C LYS A 162 -23.69 13.08 0.53
N ASP A 163 -24.57 13.84 1.17
CA ASP A 163 -25.18 13.44 2.44
C ASP A 163 -26.51 12.74 2.20
N TYR A 164 -26.68 11.58 2.80
CA TYR A 164 -27.88 10.75 2.72
C TYR A 164 -28.52 10.67 4.11
N ALA A 165 -29.84 10.79 4.18
CA ALA A 165 -30.58 10.43 5.38
C ALA A 165 -30.50 8.92 5.64
N ALA A 166 -30.84 8.47 6.84
CA ALA A 166 -31.01 7.04 7.10
C ALA A 166 -32.13 6.46 6.20
N GLY A 167 -31.94 5.24 5.68
CA GLY A 167 -32.87 4.55 4.80
C GLY A 167 -32.25 4.04 3.49
N ILE A 168 -33.12 3.62 2.58
CA ILE A 168 -32.74 3.06 1.27
C ILE A 168 -32.69 4.17 0.22
N HIS A 169 -31.60 4.22 -0.55
CA HIS A 169 -31.37 5.21 -1.60
C HIS A 169 -30.90 4.54 -2.88
N ASP A 170 -31.33 5.09 -4.02
CA ASP A 170 -30.78 4.73 -5.32
C ASP A 170 -29.48 5.51 -5.55
N ILE A 171 -28.38 4.77 -5.75
CA ILE A 171 -27.04 5.30 -5.90
C ILE A 171 -26.52 4.98 -7.30
N GLU A 172 -26.07 6.03 -8.00
CA GLU A 172 -25.40 5.93 -9.29
C GLU A 172 -23.91 5.58 -9.06
N THR A 173 -23.43 4.52 -9.71
CA THR A 173 -22.13 3.91 -9.42
C THR A 173 -21.02 4.29 -10.40
N SER A 174 -21.33 4.85 -11.58
CA SER A 174 -20.32 5.08 -12.64
C SER A 174 -19.22 6.06 -12.22
N GLY A 175 -19.49 6.91 -11.23
CA GLY A 175 -18.50 7.80 -10.65
C GLY A 175 -17.49 7.13 -9.71
N PHE A 176 -17.73 5.89 -9.24
CA PHE A 176 -16.86 5.27 -8.24
C PHE A 176 -16.65 3.75 -8.34
N LEU A 177 -17.41 3.02 -9.15
CA LEU A 177 -17.29 1.56 -9.30
C LEU A 177 -17.13 1.23 -10.77
N LEU A 178 -16.04 0.54 -11.14
CA LEU A 178 -15.86 0.14 -12.52
C LEU A 178 -16.91 -0.90 -12.94
N PRO A 179 -17.39 -0.87 -14.21
CA PRO A 179 -18.32 -1.85 -14.77
C PRO A 179 -17.60 -3.16 -15.15
N VAL A 180 -16.74 -3.66 -14.27
CA VAL A 180 -15.91 -4.85 -14.48
C VAL A 180 -16.01 -5.71 -13.23
N VAL A 181 -16.25 -7.00 -13.43
CA VAL A 181 -16.23 -8.01 -12.37
C VAL A 181 -15.07 -8.95 -12.64
N GLN A 182 -14.21 -9.15 -11.67
CA GLN A 182 -13.08 -10.06 -11.77
C GLN A 182 -13.24 -11.21 -10.79
N TYR A 183 -12.64 -12.35 -11.12
CA TYR A 183 -12.43 -13.44 -10.15
C TYR A 183 -11.44 -12.96 -9.10
N ARG A 184 -11.70 -13.28 -7.83
CA ARG A 184 -10.75 -12.98 -6.74
C ARG A 184 -9.49 -13.83 -6.85
N SER A 185 -9.63 -15.13 -7.12
CA SER A 185 -8.50 -16.07 -7.18
C SER A 185 -8.61 -17.09 -8.31
N ALA A 186 -7.51 -17.83 -8.56
CA ALA A 186 -7.49 -18.93 -9.51
C ALA A 186 -8.50 -20.04 -9.19
N TRP A 187 -8.84 -20.23 -7.92
CA TRP A 187 -9.87 -21.19 -7.48
C TRP A 187 -11.28 -20.74 -7.90
N ASP A 188 -11.53 -19.44 -7.88
CA ASP A 188 -12.83 -18.87 -8.19
C ASP A 188 -13.19 -18.97 -9.69
N VAL A 189 -12.18 -19.13 -10.56
CA VAL A 189 -12.39 -19.33 -12.01
C VAL A 189 -13.23 -20.58 -12.28
N ARG A 190 -13.07 -21.63 -11.48
CA ARG A 190 -13.81 -22.90 -11.64
C ARG A 190 -15.09 -22.97 -10.82
N ASN A 191 -15.24 -22.08 -9.86
CA ASN A 191 -16.36 -22.03 -8.94
C ASN A 191 -16.56 -20.58 -8.53
N PHE A 192 -17.57 -19.89 -9.07
CA PHE A 192 -17.82 -18.48 -8.80
C PHE A 192 -18.24 -18.25 -7.33
N SER A 193 -17.29 -18.25 -6.40
CA SER A 193 -17.49 -18.10 -4.97
C SER A 193 -17.14 -16.71 -4.44
N ALA A 194 -16.24 -16.00 -5.13
CA ALA A 194 -15.82 -14.67 -4.76
C ALA A 194 -15.46 -13.83 -5.98
N VAL A 195 -15.56 -12.51 -5.82
CA VAL A 195 -15.26 -11.51 -6.84
C VAL A 195 -14.28 -10.48 -6.30
N GLU A 196 -13.55 -9.86 -7.23
CA GLU A 196 -12.83 -8.62 -7.02
C GLU A 196 -13.55 -7.50 -7.78
N LEU A 197 -13.90 -6.43 -7.08
CA LEU A 197 -14.50 -5.22 -7.64
C LEU A 197 -13.55 -4.03 -7.50
N HIS A 198 -13.58 -3.11 -8.46
CA HIS A 198 -12.64 -1.98 -8.52
C HIS A 198 -13.36 -0.68 -8.16
N PHE A 199 -13.13 -0.20 -6.95
CA PHE A 199 -13.69 1.05 -6.42
C PHE A 199 -12.68 2.19 -6.62
N ARG A 200 -13.01 3.23 -7.39
CA ARG A 200 -12.05 4.26 -7.84
C ARG A 200 -12.64 5.65 -7.78
N ALA A 201 -11.93 6.61 -7.21
CA ALA A 201 -12.32 8.02 -7.31
C ALA A 201 -11.14 8.96 -7.06
N LYS A 202 -11.37 10.24 -7.37
CA LYS A 202 -10.44 11.34 -7.08
C LYS A 202 -10.57 11.80 -5.62
N LEU A 203 -10.31 10.87 -4.71
CA LEU A 203 -10.26 11.11 -3.27
C LEU A 203 -8.88 10.69 -2.74
N PRO A 204 -8.43 11.27 -1.63
CA PRO A 204 -7.28 10.72 -0.92
C PRO A 204 -7.50 9.23 -0.59
N SER A 205 -6.44 8.42 -0.63
CA SER A 205 -6.53 6.95 -0.54
C SER A 205 -7.18 6.46 0.75
N GLY A 206 -6.94 7.13 1.87
CA GLY A 206 -7.58 6.83 3.16
C GLY A 206 -9.06 7.20 3.18
N ASP A 207 -9.43 8.35 2.62
CA ASP A 207 -10.83 8.73 2.45
C ASP A 207 -11.57 7.75 1.52
N LEU A 208 -10.92 7.30 0.44
CA LEU A 208 -11.49 6.32 -0.48
C LEU A 208 -11.71 4.95 0.18
N SER A 209 -10.75 4.49 0.98
CA SER A 209 -10.85 3.25 1.77
C SER A 209 -12.04 3.28 2.73
N GLU A 210 -12.23 4.40 3.44
CA GLU A 210 -13.39 4.65 4.30
C GLU A 210 -14.71 4.64 3.50
N GLN A 211 -14.77 5.31 2.35
CA GLN A 211 -15.93 5.27 1.46
C GLN A 211 -16.23 3.83 1.00
N ALA A 212 -15.19 3.05 0.69
CA ALA A 212 -15.36 1.67 0.24
C ALA A 212 -15.93 0.75 1.34
N TRP A 213 -15.61 0.97 2.62
CA TRP A 213 -16.30 0.26 3.72
C TRP A 213 -17.74 0.70 3.89
N ARG A 214 -18.04 2.00 3.76
CA ARG A 214 -19.43 2.50 3.74
C ARG A 214 -20.22 1.89 2.58
N PHE A 215 -19.57 1.71 1.43
CA PHE A 215 -20.16 1.01 0.29
C PHE A 215 -20.52 -0.43 0.64
N GLN A 216 -19.58 -1.21 1.18
CA GLN A 216 -19.83 -2.60 1.61
C GLN A 216 -20.98 -2.68 2.63
N ALA A 217 -20.98 -1.82 3.65
CA ALA A 217 -22.06 -1.77 4.63
C ALA A 217 -23.40 -1.41 3.99
N GLY A 218 -23.41 -0.42 3.09
CA GLY A 218 -24.62 0.06 2.42
C GLY A 218 -25.27 -0.98 1.50
N ILE A 219 -24.49 -1.89 0.92
CA ILE A 219 -25.00 -2.99 0.09
C ILE A 219 -25.35 -4.24 0.92
N GLY A 220 -25.20 -4.17 2.25
CA GLY A 220 -25.51 -5.25 3.17
C GLY A 220 -24.48 -6.38 3.20
N THR A 221 -23.22 -6.10 2.87
CA THR A 221 -22.11 -7.06 2.95
C THR A 221 -21.24 -6.78 4.15
N GLU A 222 -20.67 -7.83 4.75
CA GLU A 222 -19.68 -7.68 5.81
C GLU A 222 -18.43 -6.98 5.29
N ARG A 223 -17.75 -6.24 6.19
CA ARG A 223 -16.45 -5.66 5.86
C ARG A 223 -15.47 -6.78 5.55
N THR A 224 -14.79 -6.65 4.42
CA THR A 224 -13.70 -7.53 4.05
C THR A 224 -12.38 -6.78 4.02
N HIS A 225 -11.33 -7.54 3.75
CA HIS A 225 -10.01 -7.03 3.44
C HIS A 225 -10.06 -6.05 2.24
N GLN A 226 -9.21 -5.03 2.26
CA GLN A 226 -9.07 -4.07 1.16
C GLN A 226 -7.63 -4.02 0.64
N HIS A 227 -7.48 -3.98 -0.69
CA HIS A 227 -6.22 -3.55 -1.30
C HIS A 227 -6.34 -2.11 -1.78
N VAL A 228 -5.58 -1.21 -1.17
CA VAL A 228 -5.61 0.21 -1.53
C VAL A 228 -4.42 0.54 -2.41
N HIS A 229 -4.70 1.00 -3.63
CA HIS A 229 -3.71 1.49 -4.57
C HIS A 229 -3.47 2.98 -4.32
N ILE A 230 -2.28 3.30 -3.84
CA ILE A 230 -1.80 4.67 -3.61
C ILE A 230 -0.89 5.04 -4.78
N THR A 231 -1.34 5.95 -5.63
CA THR A 231 -0.68 6.28 -6.90
C THR A 231 -0.14 7.71 -6.86
N ALA A 232 1.03 7.91 -7.48
CA ALA A 232 1.65 9.23 -7.61
C ALA A 232 2.53 9.31 -8.86
N ARG A 233 2.92 10.53 -9.24
CA ARG A 233 3.91 10.74 -10.30
C ARG A 233 5.32 10.55 -9.76
N LEU A 234 6.19 9.93 -10.54
CA LEU A 234 7.62 9.92 -10.24
C LEU A 234 8.20 11.34 -10.41
N PRO A 235 9.12 11.79 -9.53
CA PRO A 235 9.83 13.06 -9.70
C PRO A 235 10.93 12.96 -10.76
N LEU A 236 10.57 12.65 -12.00
CA LEU A 236 11.52 12.30 -13.07
C LEU A 236 12.60 13.36 -13.32
N GLU A 237 12.28 14.65 -13.16
CA GLU A 237 13.28 15.73 -13.30
C GLU A 237 14.36 15.62 -12.21
N LEU A 238 13.96 15.54 -10.94
CA LEU A 238 14.88 15.40 -9.82
C LEU A 238 15.65 14.07 -9.87
N MET A 239 14.98 13.00 -10.31
CA MET A 239 15.61 11.70 -10.53
C MET A 239 16.66 11.76 -11.64
N ARG A 240 16.48 12.55 -12.71
CA ARG A 240 17.50 12.69 -13.77
C ARG A 240 18.71 13.48 -13.28
N GLU A 241 18.50 14.47 -12.43
CA GLU A 241 19.58 15.27 -11.85
C GLU A 241 20.44 14.45 -10.87
N ASN A 242 19.81 13.57 -10.07
CA ASN A 242 20.50 12.76 -9.05
C ASN A 242 19.90 11.33 -8.99
N PRO A 243 20.16 10.48 -10.00
CA PRO A 243 19.46 9.21 -10.17
C PRO A 243 19.67 8.24 -9.01
N GLU A 244 20.90 8.12 -8.51
CA GLU A 244 21.17 7.18 -7.42
C GLU A 244 20.62 7.67 -6.07
N LEU A 245 20.58 8.98 -5.84
CA LEU A 245 20.01 9.57 -4.63
C LEU A 245 18.51 9.30 -4.54
N TYR A 246 17.77 9.62 -5.60
CA TYR A 246 16.32 9.41 -5.61
C TYR A 246 15.95 7.93 -5.67
N ALA A 247 16.77 7.09 -6.31
CA ALA A 247 16.60 5.65 -6.26
C ALA A 247 16.66 5.12 -4.82
N ALA A 248 17.66 5.56 -4.05
CA ALA A 248 17.77 5.21 -2.63
C ALA A 248 16.60 5.72 -1.80
N MET A 249 16.21 6.99 -1.99
CA MET A 249 15.09 7.60 -1.27
C MET A 249 13.78 6.85 -1.51
N LEU A 250 13.44 6.57 -2.77
CA LEU A 250 12.18 5.91 -3.14
C LEU A 250 12.14 4.44 -2.72
N ALA A 251 13.26 3.71 -2.85
CA ALA A 251 13.34 2.33 -2.42
C ALA A 251 13.27 2.19 -0.89
N ASP A 252 13.95 3.07 -0.13
CA ASP A 252 13.81 3.12 1.33
C ASP A 252 12.41 3.57 1.76
N TYR A 253 11.79 4.48 1.02
CA TYR A 253 10.41 4.88 1.27
C TYR A 253 9.43 3.72 1.10
N HIS A 254 9.57 2.93 0.03
CA HIS A 254 8.81 1.70 -0.16
C HIS A 254 9.05 0.70 0.98
N ARG A 255 10.31 0.50 1.38
CA ARG A 255 10.68 -0.33 2.54
C ARG A 255 9.95 0.12 3.81
N ARG A 256 9.98 1.41 4.13
CA ARG A 256 9.35 1.94 5.35
C ARG A 256 7.84 1.87 5.31
N SER A 257 7.21 2.04 4.14
CA SER A 257 5.77 1.79 3.99
C SER A 257 5.42 0.33 4.27
N ASN A 258 6.21 -0.61 3.76
CA ASN A 258 6.03 -2.04 4.00
C ASN A 258 6.25 -2.39 5.48
N LEU A 259 7.31 -1.86 6.09
CA LEU A 259 7.62 -2.02 7.52
C LEU A 259 6.50 -1.45 8.41
N LEU A 260 5.95 -0.26 8.09
CA LEU A 260 4.83 0.31 8.83
C LEU A 260 3.60 -0.62 8.79
N SER A 261 3.30 -1.15 7.60
CA SER A 261 2.21 -2.09 7.40
C SER A 261 2.38 -3.38 8.22
N GLU A 262 3.59 -3.93 8.25
CA GLU A 262 3.91 -5.09 9.08
C GLU A 262 3.82 -4.77 10.58
N ILE A 263 4.31 -3.60 11.02
CA ILE A 263 4.21 -3.14 12.42
C ILE A 263 2.74 -3.03 12.84
N LEU A 264 1.87 -2.45 12.00
CA LEU A 264 0.44 -2.34 12.29
C LEU A 264 -0.22 -3.73 12.38
N GLY A 265 0.14 -4.65 11.48
CA GLY A 265 -0.27 -6.05 11.55
C GLY A 265 0.17 -6.75 12.85
N ILE A 266 1.39 -6.48 13.30
CA ILE A 266 1.93 -7.03 14.55
C ILE A 266 1.10 -6.52 15.72
N PHE A 267 0.74 -5.23 15.75
CA PHE A 267 -0.06 -4.66 16.83
C PHE A 267 -1.54 -5.08 16.79
N SER A 268 -2.12 -5.32 15.61
CA SER A 268 -3.48 -5.87 15.51
C SER A 268 -3.57 -7.36 15.84
N GLY A 269 -2.42 -8.04 15.97
CA GLY A 269 -2.36 -9.48 16.15
C GLY A 269 -2.88 -10.24 14.94
N ALA A 270 -2.80 -9.62 13.76
CA ALA A 270 -3.17 -10.27 12.51
C ALA A 270 -2.30 -11.51 12.31
N ASP A 271 -2.95 -12.65 12.13
CA ASP A 271 -2.26 -13.91 11.88
C ASP A 271 -1.66 -13.88 10.46
N PHE A 272 -0.36 -13.62 10.39
CA PHE A 272 0.41 -13.60 9.14
C PHE A 272 0.45 -14.97 8.44
N ASP A 273 0.06 -16.04 9.13
CA ASP A 273 -0.03 -17.41 8.60
C ASP A 273 -1.47 -17.78 8.17
N ALA A 274 -2.48 -16.92 8.35
CA ALA A 274 -3.88 -17.27 8.10
C ALA A 274 -4.23 -17.36 6.60
N VAL A 275 -3.90 -18.51 6.04
CA VAL A 275 -4.34 -19.08 4.75
C VAL A 275 -5.88 -19.15 4.62
N GLY A 276 -6.65 -18.91 5.68
CA GLY A 276 -8.11 -19.11 5.73
C GLY A 276 -8.97 -17.96 5.20
N LEU A 277 -8.45 -16.74 5.05
CA LEU A 277 -9.25 -15.57 4.64
C LEU A 277 -8.94 -15.04 3.23
N GLY A 278 -8.01 -15.66 2.50
CA GLY A 278 -7.61 -15.23 1.15
C GLY A 278 -6.68 -14.01 1.11
N ILE A 279 -6.11 -13.60 2.26
CA ILE A 279 -5.56 -12.24 2.43
C ILE A 279 -4.09 -12.10 1.97
N LEU A 280 -3.23 -13.14 1.99
CA LEU A 280 -1.77 -12.94 1.81
C LEU A 280 -1.01 -14.08 1.10
N ASN A 281 -1.69 -15.11 0.62
CA ASN A 281 -1.09 -16.42 0.31
C ASN A 281 -0.43 -16.54 -1.07
N GLU A 282 -0.49 -15.52 -1.93
CA GLU A 282 0.15 -15.55 -3.26
C GLU A 282 1.42 -14.71 -3.38
N PHE A 283 1.77 -13.88 -2.38
CA PHE A 283 2.83 -12.88 -2.51
C PHE A 283 3.96 -13.06 -1.51
N ASP A 284 5.19 -12.81 -1.97
CA ASP A 284 6.38 -12.87 -1.14
C ASP A 284 6.46 -11.69 -0.16
N ILE A 285 7.29 -11.81 0.87
CA ILE A 285 7.65 -10.70 1.76
C ILE A 285 8.73 -9.82 1.13
N LEU A 286 8.82 -8.57 1.57
CA LEU A 286 9.85 -7.66 1.10
C LEU A 286 11.23 -8.11 1.61
N SER A 287 12.02 -8.73 0.72
CA SER A 287 13.36 -9.24 0.98
C SER A 287 14.43 -8.21 0.61
N ASP A 288 15.69 -8.52 0.91
CA ASP A 288 16.84 -7.75 0.41
C ASP A 288 16.93 -7.77 -1.13
N HIS A 289 16.61 -8.89 -1.78
CA HIS A 289 16.54 -8.98 -3.23
C HIS A 289 15.45 -8.06 -3.81
N HIS A 290 14.26 -8.05 -3.22
CA HIS A 290 13.16 -7.18 -3.66
C HIS A 290 13.52 -5.70 -3.49
N LEU A 291 14.19 -5.32 -2.39
CA LEU A 291 14.70 -3.95 -2.23
C LEU A 291 15.78 -3.59 -3.25
N TYR A 292 16.65 -4.53 -3.59
CA TYR A 292 17.63 -4.35 -4.66
C TYR A 292 16.93 -4.06 -6.00
N GLN A 293 15.91 -4.86 -6.34
CA GLN A 293 15.11 -4.68 -7.57
C GLN A 293 14.34 -3.36 -7.57
N ALA A 294 13.72 -2.97 -6.44
CA ALA A 294 13.06 -1.68 -6.30
C ALA A 294 14.03 -0.51 -6.54
N THR A 295 15.23 -0.60 -5.95
CA THR A 295 16.28 0.41 -6.14
C THR A 295 16.75 0.46 -7.60
N GLN A 296 16.94 -0.71 -8.24
CA GLN A 296 17.30 -0.80 -9.65
C GLN A 296 16.23 -0.18 -10.55
N TYR A 297 14.95 -0.47 -10.30
CA TYR A 297 13.84 0.13 -11.05
C TYR A 297 13.90 1.65 -10.97
N PHE A 298 13.96 2.24 -9.78
CA PHE A 298 14.00 3.69 -9.64
C PHE A 298 15.28 4.31 -10.24
N LEU A 299 16.42 3.63 -10.13
CA LEU A 299 17.66 4.05 -10.76
C LEU A 299 17.51 4.13 -12.28
N GLU A 300 16.97 3.08 -12.91
CA GLU A 300 16.73 3.05 -14.34
C GLU A 300 15.73 4.12 -14.80
N ARG A 301 14.69 4.38 -14.02
CA ARG A 301 13.76 5.49 -14.25
C ARG A 301 14.49 6.85 -14.22
N GLY A 302 15.40 7.06 -13.27
CA GLY A 302 16.23 8.26 -13.18
C GLY A 302 17.18 8.41 -14.37
N LEU A 303 17.69 7.30 -14.89
CA LEU A 303 18.49 7.25 -16.12
C LEU A 303 17.67 7.39 -17.41
N GLY A 304 16.37 7.67 -17.31
CA GLY A 304 15.47 7.88 -18.45
C GLY A 304 14.97 6.60 -19.13
N ARG A 305 15.22 5.42 -18.55
CA ARG A 305 14.72 4.14 -19.04
C ARG A 305 13.31 3.85 -18.48
N THR A 306 12.63 2.89 -19.08
CA THR A 306 11.28 2.47 -18.69
C THR A 306 11.20 0.95 -18.50
N PRO A 307 11.91 0.38 -17.51
CA PRO A 307 11.78 -1.04 -17.21
C PRO A 307 10.34 -1.40 -16.85
N ALA A 308 9.92 -2.60 -17.23
CA ALA A 308 8.74 -3.23 -16.67
C ALA A 308 9.07 -3.74 -15.27
N LEU A 309 8.12 -3.61 -14.35
CA LEU A 309 8.21 -4.19 -13.02
C LEU A 309 7.50 -5.54 -12.96
N ASP A 310 6.52 -5.73 -13.84
CA ASP A 310 5.62 -6.88 -13.83
C ASP A 310 5.08 -7.18 -12.43
N ASP A 311 5.05 -8.44 -12.00
CA ASP A 311 4.60 -8.88 -10.68
C ASP A 311 5.76 -9.05 -9.68
N ASP A 312 7.00 -8.69 -10.05
CA ASP A 312 8.22 -8.98 -9.26
C ASP A 312 8.22 -8.30 -7.88
N LEU A 313 7.57 -7.14 -7.76
CA LEU A 313 7.45 -6.40 -6.49
C LEU A 313 6.03 -6.40 -5.94
N LYS A 314 5.24 -7.41 -6.28
CA LYS A 314 3.97 -7.68 -5.63
C LYS A 314 4.23 -8.39 -4.30
N MET A 315 4.10 -7.64 -3.21
CA MET A 315 4.48 -8.10 -1.87
C MET A 315 3.27 -8.32 -0.98
N ALA A 316 3.43 -9.13 0.06
CA ALA A 316 2.38 -9.46 1.02
C ALA A 316 1.75 -8.20 1.66
N PHE A 317 2.56 -7.29 2.22
CA PHE A 317 2.03 -6.12 2.94
C PHE A 317 1.82 -4.89 2.07
N VAL A 318 2.89 -4.46 1.39
CA VAL A 318 2.87 -3.31 0.49
C VAL A 318 3.63 -3.69 -0.76
N GLY A 319 2.90 -3.89 -1.86
CA GLY A 319 3.48 -4.08 -3.19
C GLY A 319 3.86 -2.75 -3.83
N MET A 320 4.67 -2.80 -4.88
CA MET A 320 5.02 -1.66 -5.72
C MET A 320 4.63 -1.94 -7.16
N ARG A 321 4.14 -0.93 -7.87
CA ARG A 321 3.80 -1.01 -9.30
C ARG A 321 4.38 0.18 -10.07
N GLY A 322 4.82 -0.09 -11.29
CA GLY A 322 5.38 0.89 -12.21
C GLY A 322 4.38 1.39 -13.25
N SER A 323 4.87 2.22 -14.16
CA SER A 323 4.07 2.77 -15.27
C SER A 323 3.63 1.70 -16.29
N ASP A 324 4.15 0.49 -16.18
CA ASP A 324 3.77 -0.68 -16.98
C ASP A 324 2.40 -1.26 -16.59
N LYS A 325 1.91 -0.97 -15.38
CA LYS A 325 0.59 -1.41 -14.90
C LYS A 325 -0.42 -0.27 -14.77
N TYR A 326 0.04 0.96 -14.56
CA TYR A 326 -0.85 2.12 -14.49
C TYR A 326 -1.14 2.71 -15.87
N ASP A 327 -2.31 3.34 -15.99
CA ASP A 327 -2.87 3.88 -17.23
C ASP A 327 -2.11 5.07 -17.81
N LYS A 328 -1.24 5.72 -17.02
CA LYS A 328 -0.50 6.92 -17.43
C LYS A 328 1.03 6.73 -17.29
N PRO A 329 1.80 7.14 -18.30
CA PRO A 329 3.27 7.14 -18.23
C PRO A 329 3.79 7.97 -17.06
N GLY A 330 4.83 7.46 -16.38
CA GLY A 330 5.49 8.17 -15.28
C GLY A 330 4.76 8.05 -13.94
N LEU A 331 3.64 7.33 -13.88
CA LEU A 331 3.05 6.92 -12.60
C LEU A 331 3.83 5.77 -11.99
N TRP A 332 3.82 5.76 -10.67
CA TRP A 332 4.14 4.61 -9.83
C TRP A 332 3.16 4.58 -8.68
N GLY A 333 3.13 3.47 -7.96
CA GLY A 333 2.20 3.32 -6.86
C GLY A 333 2.59 2.21 -5.91
N GLN A 334 1.96 2.27 -4.74
CA GLN A 334 2.04 1.26 -3.70
C GLN A 334 0.68 0.58 -3.57
N GLU A 335 0.69 -0.75 -3.54
CA GLU A 335 -0.49 -1.56 -3.27
C GLU A 335 -0.48 -1.94 -1.80
N TYR A 336 -1.22 -1.20 -0.98
CA TYR A 336 -1.32 -1.44 0.46
C TYR A 336 -2.34 -2.55 0.72
N ARG A 337 -1.88 -3.69 1.22
CA ARG A 337 -2.60 -4.98 1.30
C ARG A 337 -2.74 -5.49 2.74
N MET A 338 -2.56 -4.63 3.73
CA MET A 338 -2.75 -5.00 5.14
C MET A 338 -3.81 -4.09 5.76
N ILE A 339 -5.01 -4.13 5.19
CA ILE A 339 -6.18 -3.42 5.71
C ILE A 339 -7.26 -4.46 5.94
N ASN A 340 -7.46 -4.79 7.22
CA ASN A 340 -8.41 -5.78 7.67
C ASN A 340 -9.72 -5.14 8.10
N ALA A 341 -10.78 -5.94 8.11
CA ALA A 341 -12.11 -5.53 8.57
C ALA A 341 -12.14 -5.04 10.04
N LEU A 342 -11.14 -5.43 10.83
CA LEU A 342 -11.01 -5.12 12.26
C LEU A 342 -10.07 -3.95 12.56
N ASP A 343 -9.38 -3.40 11.56
CA ASP A 343 -8.45 -2.30 11.78
C ASP A 343 -9.21 -1.00 12.09
N ASP A 344 -8.61 -0.12 12.90
CA ASP A 344 -9.20 1.19 13.19
C ASP A 344 -9.19 2.08 11.93
N GLU A 345 -10.36 2.53 11.52
CA GLU A 345 -10.54 3.32 10.29
C GLU A 345 -9.77 4.64 10.31
N GLY A 346 -9.71 5.29 11.48
CA GLY A 346 -8.99 6.55 11.66
C GLY A 346 -7.49 6.37 11.45
N VAL A 347 -6.93 5.26 11.96
CA VAL A 347 -5.52 4.90 11.78
C VAL A 347 -5.22 4.55 10.33
N VAL A 348 -6.03 3.68 9.72
CA VAL A 348 -5.88 3.31 8.30
C VAL A 348 -5.95 4.55 7.41
N LYS A 349 -6.95 5.41 7.63
CA LYS A 349 -7.11 6.66 6.90
C LYS A 349 -5.90 7.57 7.04
N GLN A 350 -5.41 7.77 8.27
CA GLN A 350 -4.23 8.61 8.53
C GLN A 350 -3.00 8.09 7.79
N VAL A 351 -2.73 6.79 7.87
CA VAL A 351 -1.57 6.15 7.22
C VAL A 351 -1.64 6.29 5.71
N LEU A 352 -2.77 5.90 5.10
CA LEU A 352 -2.93 5.96 3.65
C LEU A 352 -2.84 7.38 3.11
N ASN A 353 -3.48 8.35 3.79
CA ASN A 353 -3.42 9.75 3.39
C ASN A 353 -2.02 10.35 3.59
N GLY A 354 -1.33 9.98 4.68
CA GLY A 354 0.06 10.40 4.93
C GLY A 354 1.00 9.92 3.83
N ILE A 355 0.94 8.63 3.49
CA ILE A 355 1.72 8.03 2.42
C ILE A 355 1.44 8.71 1.08
N GLN A 356 0.16 8.90 0.73
CA GLN A 356 -0.19 9.53 -0.54
C GLN A 356 0.27 10.99 -0.60
N TRP A 357 0.10 11.74 0.48
CA TRP A 357 0.54 13.13 0.56
C TRP A 357 2.05 13.23 0.35
N GLN A 358 2.84 12.39 1.02
CA GLN A 358 4.29 12.37 0.88
C GLN A 358 4.73 11.99 -0.54
N MET A 359 4.09 10.97 -1.13
CA MET A 359 4.33 10.57 -2.52
C MET A 359 4.04 11.71 -3.51
N ASN A 360 2.93 12.41 -3.33
CA ASN A 360 2.54 13.52 -4.20
C ASN A 360 3.51 14.72 -4.06
N ASN A 361 3.97 15.03 -2.86
CA ASN A 361 4.84 16.19 -2.62
C ASN A 361 6.33 15.89 -2.77
N ASN A 362 6.71 14.65 -3.10
CA ASN A 362 8.10 14.18 -3.11
C ASN A 362 8.80 14.34 -1.75
N GLU A 363 8.02 14.23 -0.66
CA GLU A 363 8.47 14.37 0.72
C GLU A 363 8.55 13.01 1.39
N PHE A 364 9.53 12.21 0.97
CA PHE A 364 9.64 10.79 1.35
C PHE A 364 10.10 10.55 2.82
N GLY A 365 9.80 11.44 3.76
CA GLY A 365 10.10 11.30 5.19
C GLY A 365 11.56 11.44 5.62
N ILE A 366 12.50 11.24 4.70
CA ILE A 366 13.95 11.40 4.94
C ILE A 366 14.49 12.40 3.92
N SER A 367 15.27 13.38 4.42
CA SER A 367 15.84 14.42 3.55
C SER A 367 16.94 13.87 2.63
N ALA A 368 17.11 14.53 1.49
CA ALA A 368 18.21 14.25 0.56
C ALA A 368 19.58 14.30 1.24
N ASP A 369 19.80 15.26 2.16
CA ASP A 369 21.08 15.40 2.87
C ASP A 369 21.30 14.27 3.87
N GLN A 370 20.25 13.80 4.54
CA GLN A 370 20.33 12.64 5.42
C GLN A 370 20.69 11.37 4.64
N ILE A 371 20.11 11.16 3.44
CA ILE A 371 20.50 10.02 2.59
C ILE A 371 21.94 10.16 2.08
N ARG A 372 22.39 11.37 1.71
CA ARG A 372 23.79 11.61 1.32
C ARG A 372 24.74 11.28 2.48
N LYS A 373 24.41 11.71 3.70
CA LYS A 373 25.19 11.42 4.92
C LYS A 373 25.17 9.93 5.25
N TRP A 374 24.00 9.29 5.20
CA TRP A 374 23.81 7.86 5.41
C TRP A 374 24.69 7.05 4.46
N ARG A 375 24.67 7.38 3.16
CA ARG A 375 25.52 6.74 2.15
C ARG A 375 27.01 6.93 2.44
N GLY A 376 27.40 8.06 3.03
CA GLY A 376 28.79 8.42 3.25
C GLY A 376 29.58 8.49 1.94
N HIS A 377 30.79 7.92 1.94
CA HIS A 377 31.71 7.91 0.81
C HIS A 377 31.53 6.71 -0.15
N LEU A 378 30.52 5.86 0.06
CA LEU A 378 30.35 4.71 -0.83
C LEU A 378 30.12 5.17 -2.29
N PRO A 379 30.77 4.49 -3.26
CA PRO A 379 30.47 4.71 -4.67
C PRO A 379 28.97 4.60 -4.93
N TRP A 380 28.42 5.48 -5.76
CA TRP A 380 26.99 5.46 -6.09
C TRP A 380 26.55 4.15 -6.77
N GLY A 381 27.48 3.42 -7.42
CA GLY A 381 27.23 2.08 -7.98
C GLY A 381 26.82 1.03 -6.93
N ASP A 382 27.16 1.26 -5.65
CA ASP A 382 26.88 0.33 -4.55
C ASP A 382 25.58 0.66 -3.79
N VAL A 383 24.84 1.69 -4.22
CA VAL A 383 23.65 2.17 -3.51
C VAL A 383 22.58 1.07 -3.38
N LYS A 384 22.44 0.21 -4.39
CA LYS A 384 21.48 -0.90 -4.40
C LYS A 384 21.78 -1.92 -3.30
N SER A 385 23.05 -2.29 -3.16
CA SER A 385 23.51 -3.20 -2.11
C SER A 385 23.34 -2.58 -0.73
N ARG A 386 23.59 -1.27 -0.60
CA ARG A 386 23.40 -0.58 0.69
C ARG A 386 21.93 -0.49 1.10
N VAL A 387 21.02 -0.21 0.15
CA VAL A 387 19.58 -0.17 0.43
C VAL A 387 19.06 -1.58 0.74
N SER A 388 19.53 -2.62 0.06
CA SER A 388 19.11 -3.99 0.36
C SER A 388 19.52 -4.43 1.78
N GLU A 389 20.62 -3.88 2.32
CA GLU A 389 21.08 -4.04 3.72
C GLU A 389 20.12 -3.53 4.77
N LEU A 390 19.18 -2.65 4.40
CA LEU A 390 18.13 -2.17 5.29
C LEU A 390 17.00 -3.19 5.53
N SER A 391 16.93 -4.28 4.76
CA SER A 391 15.94 -5.34 5.01
C SER A 391 16.37 -6.23 6.18
N TYR A 392 15.49 -6.41 7.15
CA TYR A 392 15.64 -7.45 8.18
C TYR A 392 15.12 -8.81 7.72
N ASN A 393 14.39 -8.89 6.62
CA ASN A 393 13.89 -10.15 6.04
C ASN A 393 15.00 -10.85 5.25
N ARG A 394 16.02 -11.28 5.98
CA ARG A 394 17.19 -12.02 5.48
C ARG A 394 17.23 -13.42 6.07
N HIS A 395 18.15 -14.24 5.57
CA HIS A 395 18.43 -15.52 6.20
C HIS A 395 18.94 -15.30 7.64
N THR A 396 18.46 -16.10 8.59
CA THR A 396 18.77 -15.95 10.01
C THR A 396 20.27 -15.94 10.28
N ASP A 397 21.03 -16.84 9.64
CA ASP A 397 22.49 -16.88 9.80
C ASP A 397 23.16 -15.57 9.37
N THR A 398 22.64 -14.90 8.34
CA THR A 398 23.13 -13.59 7.90
C THR A 398 22.84 -12.52 8.95
N LEU A 399 21.65 -12.55 9.55
CA LEU A 399 21.30 -11.62 10.62
C LEU A 399 22.15 -11.84 11.86
N ILE A 400 22.34 -13.10 12.29
CA ILE A 400 23.21 -13.44 13.42
C ILE A 400 24.64 -12.97 13.15
N ALA A 401 25.20 -13.27 11.99
CA ALA A 401 26.58 -12.88 11.66
C ALA A 401 26.80 -11.35 11.68
N LYS A 402 25.75 -10.56 11.43
CA LYS A 402 25.79 -9.09 11.42
C LYS A 402 25.17 -8.45 12.66
N ALA A 403 24.66 -9.22 13.62
CA ALA A 403 23.98 -8.68 14.78
C ALA A 403 24.94 -7.88 15.68
N PRO A 404 24.46 -6.84 16.38
CA PRO A 404 25.28 -6.09 17.33
C PRO A 404 25.92 -7.00 18.40
N LYS A 405 27.15 -6.68 18.82
CA LYS A 405 27.90 -7.52 19.78
C LYS A 405 27.14 -7.83 21.07
N SER A 406 26.38 -6.87 21.61
CA SER A 406 25.58 -7.07 22.81
C SER A 406 24.34 -7.95 22.58
N VAL A 407 23.74 -7.90 21.38
CA VAL A 407 22.68 -8.82 20.97
C VAL A 407 23.23 -10.24 20.87
N LEU A 408 24.40 -10.41 20.23
CA LEU A 408 25.10 -11.69 20.16
C LEU A 408 25.45 -12.26 21.54
N ALA A 409 25.90 -11.41 22.46
CA ALA A 409 26.19 -11.82 23.84
C ALA A 409 24.94 -12.25 24.62
N ALA A 410 23.78 -11.69 24.29
CA ALA A 410 22.49 -12.08 24.89
C ALA A 410 21.87 -13.32 24.24
N LEU A 411 22.31 -13.67 23.03
CA LEU A 411 21.75 -14.75 22.22
C LEU A 411 22.29 -16.13 22.65
N THR A 412 21.69 -16.69 23.70
CA THR A 412 22.00 -18.03 24.22
C THR A 412 21.63 -19.14 23.22
N ASP A 413 22.17 -20.35 23.41
CA ASP A 413 21.84 -21.49 22.54
C ASP A 413 20.36 -21.87 22.60
N ASN A 414 19.71 -21.66 23.75
CA ASN A 414 18.26 -21.80 23.90
C ASN A 414 17.50 -20.78 23.05
N ALA A 415 17.90 -19.51 23.08
CA ALA A 415 17.27 -18.47 22.27
C ALA A 415 17.48 -18.73 20.76
N LYS A 416 18.68 -19.19 20.35
CA LYS A 416 18.94 -19.63 18.97
C LYS A 416 18.08 -20.83 18.59
N ALA A 417 17.99 -21.83 19.45
CA ALA A 417 17.16 -23.01 19.21
C ALA A 417 15.67 -22.63 19.13
N TYR A 418 15.21 -21.68 19.94
CA TYR A 418 13.84 -21.16 19.87
C TYR A 418 13.60 -20.42 18.55
N LEU A 419 14.46 -19.46 18.19
CA LEU A 419 14.41 -18.75 16.91
C LEU A 419 14.39 -19.72 15.74
N ASN A 420 15.32 -20.67 15.71
CA ASN A 420 15.39 -21.70 14.67
C ASN A 420 14.17 -22.62 14.70
N LYS A 421 13.61 -22.98 15.85
CA LYS A 421 12.39 -23.80 15.92
C LYS A 421 11.17 -23.04 15.39
N GLN A 422 11.05 -21.75 15.72
CA GLN A 422 9.95 -20.93 15.21
C GLN A 422 10.09 -20.70 13.70
N MET A 423 11.31 -20.47 13.20
CA MET A 423 11.56 -20.19 11.78
C MET A 423 11.70 -21.44 10.90
N ILE A 424 12.14 -22.59 11.44
CA ILE A 424 12.29 -23.87 10.73
C ILE A 424 11.07 -24.74 11.03
N THR A 425 9.92 -24.37 10.47
CA THR A 425 8.88 -25.36 10.17
C THR A 425 8.94 -25.65 8.67
N LYS A 426 9.92 -26.48 8.25
CA LYS A 426 9.90 -27.17 6.94
C LYS A 426 8.56 -27.92 6.84
N GLY A 427 7.78 -27.87 5.77
CA GLY A 427 8.15 -27.76 4.37
C GLY A 427 7.58 -28.97 3.64
N VAL A 428 6.25 -29.01 3.43
CA VAL A 428 5.56 -29.81 2.39
C VAL A 428 4.22 -29.13 2.11
N GLN A 429 4.22 -28.00 1.41
CA GLN A 429 3.15 -27.65 0.47
C GLN A 429 3.56 -26.40 -0.31
N ARG A 430 3.31 -26.48 -1.61
CA ARG A 430 4.02 -25.79 -2.68
C ARG A 430 3.66 -24.31 -2.86
N VAL A 431 3.15 -23.60 -1.84
CA VAL A 431 2.50 -22.30 -2.09
C VAL A 431 2.84 -21.16 -1.12
N THR A 432 3.38 -21.35 0.10
CA THR A 432 3.71 -20.17 0.95
C THR A 432 5.07 -20.28 1.66
N ARG A 433 5.97 -19.33 1.31
CA ARG A 433 7.33 -19.13 1.86
C ARG A 433 7.33 -18.19 3.09
N LEU A 434 6.31 -18.26 3.94
CA LEU A 434 6.26 -17.43 5.13
C LEU A 434 6.85 -18.22 6.31
N ASP A 435 8.01 -17.78 6.80
CA ASP A 435 8.57 -18.30 8.05
C ASP A 435 7.59 -17.95 9.18
N LYS A 436 7.17 -18.95 9.98
CA LYS A 436 6.36 -18.67 11.16
C LYS A 436 7.10 -17.73 12.09
N ASN A 437 6.42 -16.70 12.57
CA ASN A 437 6.98 -15.66 13.44
C ASN A 437 8.21 -14.94 12.84
N LYS A 438 8.22 -14.68 11.52
CA LYS A 438 9.32 -13.97 10.82
C LYS A 438 9.70 -12.65 11.46
N GLU A 439 8.76 -11.98 12.14
CA GLU A 439 8.95 -10.72 12.84
C GLU A 439 10.00 -10.80 13.95
N LEU A 440 10.30 -12.00 14.48
CA LEU A 440 11.43 -12.24 15.40
C LEU A 440 12.78 -11.86 14.79
N LYS A 441 12.93 -11.83 13.46
CA LYS A 441 14.14 -11.39 12.77
C LYS A 441 14.47 -9.92 13.06
N MET A 442 13.48 -9.08 13.38
CA MET A 442 13.70 -7.68 13.78
C MET A 442 14.60 -7.57 15.04
N LEU A 443 14.61 -8.59 15.90
CA LEU A 443 15.42 -8.64 17.12
C LEU A 443 16.92 -8.85 16.84
N LEU A 444 17.25 -9.43 15.68
CA LEU A 444 18.62 -9.71 15.25
C LEU A 444 19.17 -8.65 14.28
N HIS A 445 18.29 -7.85 13.67
CA HIS A 445 18.68 -6.84 12.70
C HIS A 445 19.51 -5.72 13.32
N ASP A 446 20.55 -5.28 12.61
CA ASP A 446 21.36 -4.13 13.02
C ASP A 446 20.74 -2.82 12.53
N TRP A 447 19.91 -2.23 13.39
CA TRP A 447 19.24 -0.97 13.13
C TRP A 447 20.18 0.25 13.14
N SER A 448 21.45 0.10 13.54
CA SER A 448 22.41 1.23 13.55
C SER A 448 22.77 1.72 12.15
N HIS A 449 22.46 0.92 11.12
CA HIS A 449 22.64 1.27 9.72
C HIS A 449 21.35 1.73 9.04
N ASP A 450 20.20 1.76 9.75
CA ASP A 450 18.93 2.21 9.17
C ASP A 450 18.96 3.72 8.85
N THR A 451 18.36 4.12 7.74
CA THR A 451 18.30 5.51 7.27
C THR A 451 17.67 6.45 8.29
N LEU A 452 16.76 5.96 9.14
CA LEU A 452 16.13 6.74 10.21
C LEU A 452 17.02 6.92 11.45
N PHE A 453 17.93 5.96 11.72
CA PHE A 453 18.58 5.86 13.04
C PHE A 453 20.10 6.04 13.00
N PHE A 454 20.76 5.95 11.84
CA PHE A 454 22.22 5.85 11.74
C PHE A 454 23.03 7.02 12.35
N ASP A 455 22.42 8.20 12.47
CA ASP A 455 23.05 9.41 12.99
C ASP A 455 22.45 9.85 14.34
N ASN A 456 21.85 8.90 15.07
CA ASN A 456 21.22 9.16 16.36
C ASN A 456 21.69 8.15 17.43
N PRO A 457 22.89 8.33 18.01
CA PRO A 457 23.45 7.38 18.98
C PRO A 457 22.55 7.11 20.20
N PRO A 458 21.88 8.12 20.81
CA PRO A 458 20.94 7.87 21.90
C PRO A 458 19.78 6.95 21.49
N PHE A 459 19.22 7.14 20.28
CA PHE A 459 18.14 6.29 19.78
C PHE A 459 18.65 4.87 19.47
N GLN A 460 19.84 4.73 18.88
CA GLN A 460 20.48 3.44 18.65
C GLN A 460 20.69 2.66 19.96
N GLN A 461 21.13 3.32 21.03
CA GLN A 461 21.29 2.67 22.33
C GLN A 461 19.95 2.20 22.92
N LYS A 462 18.89 2.99 22.71
CA LYS A 462 17.53 2.60 23.10
C LYS A 462 17.04 1.37 22.34
N ILE A 463 17.24 1.32 21.01
CA ILE A 463 16.93 0.13 20.20
C ILE A 463 17.72 -1.07 20.72
N LEU A 464 19.02 -0.92 20.93
CA LEU A 464 19.91 -2.00 21.35
C LEU A 464 19.51 -2.57 22.72
N ALA A 465 19.18 -1.71 23.68
CA ALA A 465 18.70 -2.12 24.99
C ALA A 465 17.39 -2.93 24.89
N ALA A 466 16.45 -2.48 24.06
CA ALA A 466 15.19 -3.18 23.81
C ALA A 466 15.42 -4.54 23.12
N GLN A 467 16.33 -4.63 22.13
CA GLN A 467 16.71 -5.91 21.50
C GLN A 467 17.26 -6.90 22.52
N VAL A 468 18.23 -6.48 23.34
CA VAL A 468 18.83 -7.35 24.37
C VAL A 468 17.77 -7.84 25.36
N LYS A 469 16.85 -6.97 25.78
CA LYS A 469 15.75 -7.34 26.68
C LYS A 469 14.82 -8.37 26.02
N ALA A 470 14.44 -8.16 24.76
CA ALA A 470 13.58 -9.07 24.01
C ALA A 470 14.23 -10.45 23.77
N ILE A 471 15.52 -10.49 23.41
CA ILE A 471 16.27 -11.75 23.23
C ILE A 471 16.33 -12.54 24.56
N LYS A 472 16.55 -11.88 25.69
CA LYS A 472 16.50 -12.55 27.01
C LYS A 472 15.12 -13.13 27.34
N LYS A 473 14.03 -12.49 26.88
CA LYS A 473 12.67 -13.03 27.04
C LYS A 473 12.43 -14.30 26.22
N LEU A 474 13.07 -14.45 25.05
CA LEU A 474 12.99 -15.68 24.26
C LEU A 474 13.58 -16.88 25.02
N ASP A 475 14.66 -16.66 25.77
CA ASP A 475 15.31 -17.71 26.59
C ASP A 475 14.40 -18.18 27.74
N ALA A 476 13.64 -17.27 28.33
CA ALA A 476 12.71 -17.55 29.42
C ALA A 476 11.45 -18.34 28.99
N LYS A 477 11.18 -18.51 27.68
CA LYS A 477 10.03 -19.23 27.10
C LYS A 477 8.62 -18.80 27.57
N ILE A 478 8.46 -17.62 28.17
CA ILE A 478 7.23 -17.26 28.93
C ILE A 478 6.54 -15.95 28.43
N PRO A 479 6.86 -15.44 27.23
CA PRO A 479 5.82 -14.81 26.40
C PRO A 479 5.70 -15.42 24.99
N SER A 480 4.56 -15.17 24.33
CA SER A 480 4.39 -15.49 22.89
C SER A 480 5.39 -14.68 22.05
N PRO A 481 5.87 -15.20 20.90
CA PRO A 481 6.72 -14.46 19.96
C PRO A 481 6.17 -13.07 19.62
N LEU A 482 4.87 -13.00 19.34
CA LEU A 482 4.17 -11.76 19.01
C LEU A 482 4.29 -10.71 20.12
N ASN A 483 4.05 -11.09 21.38
CA ASN A 483 4.15 -10.16 22.51
C ASN A 483 5.58 -9.62 22.68
N ILE A 484 6.59 -10.48 22.51
CA ILE A 484 8.00 -10.07 22.60
C ILE A 484 8.32 -9.01 21.54
N VAL A 485 7.82 -9.19 20.31
CA VAL A 485 8.08 -8.26 19.22
C VAL A 485 7.27 -6.96 19.37
N GLN A 486 6.01 -7.02 19.80
CA GLN A 486 5.21 -5.84 20.13
C GLN A 486 5.89 -4.96 21.20
N GLU A 487 6.34 -5.58 22.30
CA GLU A 487 7.07 -4.88 23.35
C GLU A 487 8.39 -4.30 22.83
N PHE A 488 9.16 -5.06 22.03
CA PHE A 488 10.38 -4.55 21.42
C PHE A 488 10.12 -3.31 20.54
N LEU A 489 9.14 -3.38 19.64
CA LEU A 489 8.79 -2.29 18.73
C LEU A 489 8.35 -1.03 19.49
N TRP A 490 7.64 -1.22 20.59
CA TRP A 490 7.21 -0.13 21.46
C TRP A 490 8.37 0.47 22.27
N GLU A 491 9.12 -0.36 23.00
CA GLU A 491 10.20 0.09 23.89
C GLU A 491 11.39 0.67 23.13
N SER A 492 11.68 0.17 21.93
CA SER A 492 12.73 0.72 21.05
C SER A 492 12.34 2.09 20.48
N GLY A 493 11.05 2.35 20.31
CA GLY A 493 10.52 3.54 19.61
C GLY A 493 10.53 3.42 18.08
N ILE A 494 10.92 2.28 17.51
CA ILE A 494 10.95 2.05 16.05
C ILE A 494 9.57 2.27 15.44
N ALA A 495 8.51 1.74 16.07
CA ALA A 495 7.15 1.87 15.55
C ALA A 495 6.74 3.33 15.33
N GLN A 496 6.96 4.18 16.35
CA GLN A 496 6.64 5.60 16.26
C GLN A 496 7.49 6.31 15.21
N ALA A 497 8.81 6.05 15.18
CA ALA A 497 9.71 6.73 14.24
C ALA A 497 9.39 6.36 12.78
N VAL A 498 9.07 5.09 12.51
CA VAL A 498 8.63 4.64 11.18
C VAL A 498 7.33 5.33 10.79
N ALA A 499 6.32 5.35 11.67
CA ALA A 499 5.04 5.99 11.38
C ALA A 499 5.17 7.50 11.13
N GLU A 500 5.92 8.22 11.96
CA GLU A 500 6.19 9.66 11.78
C GLU A 500 6.88 9.91 10.43
N SER A 501 7.81 9.04 10.03
CA SER A 501 8.47 9.12 8.73
C SER A 501 7.53 8.92 7.54
N MET A 502 6.35 8.33 7.76
CA MET A 502 5.30 8.10 6.76
C MET A 502 4.11 9.07 6.90
N GLY A 503 4.24 10.11 7.74
CA GLY A 503 3.18 11.10 7.96
C GLY A 503 2.03 10.62 8.86
N ALA A 504 2.24 9.57 9.65
CA ALA A 504 1.28 9.02 10.60
C ALA A 504 1.73 9.23 12.06
N ASP A 505 0.80 9.13 13.02
CA ASP A 505 1.11 9.25 14.46
C ASP A 505 0.50 8.12 15.28
N LEU A 506 1.34 7.18 15.74
CA LEU A 506 0.89 6.03 16.53
C LEU A 506 0.52 6.37 17.98
N LYS A 507 0.78 7.60 18.46
CA LYS A 507 0.39 8.00 19.83
C LYS A 507 -1.13 8.02 19.98
N ASN A 508 -1.86 8.31 18.90
CA ASN A 508 -3.33 8.25 18.87
C ASN A 508 -3.85 6.82 18.73
N VAL A 509 -3.06 5.94 18.10
CA VAL A 509 -3.35 4.50 17.90
C VAL A 509 -3.43 3.74 19.23
N ARG A 510 -2.59 4.10 20.21
CA ARG A 510 -2.62 3.51 21.57
C ARG A 510 -3.96 3.71 22.30
N ARG A 511 -4.74 4.73 21.95
CA ARG A 511 -6.06 4.98 22.56
C ARG A 511 -7.19 4.19 21.88
N ALA A 512 -6.96 3.70 20.66
CA ALA A 512 -7.99 3.10 19.80
C ALA A 512 -8.18 1.58 19.98
N GLY A 513 -7.54 0.96 20.98
CA GLY A 513 -7.86 -0.44 21.33
C GLY A 513 -7.03 -1.52 20.64
N PHE A 514 -5.88 -1.17 20.01
CA PHE A 514 -4.82 -2.15 19.78
C PHE A 514 -4.40 -2.68 21.16
N GLY A 515 -4.69 -3.96 21.41
CA GLY A 515 -4.80 -4.58 22.73
C GLY A 515 -3.89 -3.99 23.79
N VAL A 516 -4.47 -3.72 24.96
CA VAL A 516 -3.81 -3.16 26.14
C VAL A 516 -2.47 -3.87 26.37
N LEU A 517 -1.37 -3.29 25.87
CA LEU A 517 -0.05 -3.67 26.33
C LEU A 517 -0.03 -3.37 27.83
N PRO A 518 0.45 -4.30 28.68
CA PRO A 518 0.56 -4.03 30.09
C PRO A 518 1.37 -2.74 30.26
N GLY A 519 0.81 -1.79 31.01
CA GLY A 519 1.52 -0.57 31.37
C GLY A 519 2.85 -0.89 32.06
N PRO A 520 3.77 0.09 32.13
CA PRO A 520 5.07 -0.08 32.77
C PRO A 520 4.97 -0.63 34.21
#